data_AF-A0A6A3D6A2-F1
#
_entry.id   AF-A0A6A3D6A2-F1
#
_cell.length_a   1.000
_cell.length_b   1.000
_cell.length_c   1.000
_cell.angle_alpha   90.00
_cell.angle_beta   90.00
_cell.angle_gamma   90.00
#
_symmetry.space_group_name_H-M   'P 1'
#
loop_
_entity.id
_entity.type
_entity.pdbx_description
1 polymer ?
#
loop_
_entity_poly.entity_id
_entity_poly.type
_entity_poly.pdbx_seq_one_letter_code
_entity_poly.pdbx_strand_id
1 'polypeptide(L)'
;MLTHFLEDLSPPTLNAEKKTELYTKIRPYVPDEFQDDPIYTAPSQDQQDDAKSAKQARREHRAAMANAAKENSDRRGRNEGSTSAATKKRKTNS
;
A
#
# COMPACT_ATOMS: atom_id res chain seq x y z
N MET A 1 -25.68 17.21 -25.65
CA MET A 1 -24.55 17.52 -24.76
C MET A 1 -24.19 16.24 -24.01
N LEU A 2 -22.92 15.82 -24.02
CA LEU A 2 -22.45 14.54 -23.41
C LEU A 2 -22.55 14.51 -21.88
N THR A 3 -22.77 15.67 -21.26
CA THR A 3 -22.78 15.87 -19.81
C THR A 3 -23.95 15.20 -19.09
N HIS A 4 -25.02 14.83 -19.78
CA HIS A 4 -26.16 14.12 -19.17
C HIS A 4 -25.88 12.66 -18.81
N PHE A 5 -24.76 12.09 -19.26
CA PHE A 5 -24.30 10.74 -18.89
C PHE A 5 -23.20 10.76 -17.82
N LEU A 6 -22.78 11.95 -17.36
CA LEU A 6 -21.79 12.08 -16.30
C LEU A 6 -22.52 12.14 -14.97
N GLU A 7 -22.13 11.26 -14.04
CA GLU A 7 -22.54 11.33 -12.64
C GLU A 7 -21.43 12.03 -11.85
N ASP A 8 -21.80 13.10 -11.14
CA ASP A 8 -20.86 13.83 -10.29
C ASP A 8 -20.62 13.03 -9.00
N LEU A 9 -19.42 12.48 -8.87
CA LEU A 9 -18.98 11.79 -7.66
C LEU A 9 -18.67 12.82 -6.56
N SER A 10 -19.00 12.46 -5.31
CA SER A 10 -18.57 13.26 -4.16
C SER A 10 -17.05 13.37 -4.15
N PRO A 11 -16.48 14.55 -3.83
CA PRO A 11 -15.04 14.71 -3.75
C PRO A 11 -14.45 13.70 -2.76
N PRO A 12 -13.28 13.14 -3.07
CA PRO A 12 -12.65 12.15 -2.19
C PRO A 12 -12.39 12.76 -0.82
N THR A 13 -12.55 11.94 0.21
CA THR A 13 -12.24 12.37 1.57
C THR A 13 -10.75 12.71 1.68
N LEU A 14 -10.45 13.80 2.38
CA LEU A 14 -9.10 14.33 2.46
C LEU A 14 -8.22 13.40 3.31
N ASN A 15 -7.23 12.75 2.69
CA ASN A 15 -6.39 11.77 3.35
C ASN A 15 -5.57 12.42 4.49
N ALA A 16 -5.81 11.95 5.73
CA ALA A 16 -5.16 12.46 6.93
C ALA A 16 -3.62 12.36 6.90
N GLU A 17 -3.09 11.32 6.24
CA GLU A 17 -1.65 11.17 6.07
C GLU A 17 -1.05 12.21 5.13
N LYS A 18 -1.83 12.65 4.14
CA LYS A 18 -1.39 13.71 3.23
C LYS A 18 -1.39 15.05 3.92
N LYS A 19 -2.37 15.34 4.78
CA LYS A 19 -2.35 16.52 5.65
C LYS A 19 -1.12 16.55 6.55
N THR A 20 -0.85 15.44 7.24
CA THR A 20 0.33 15.35 8.12
C THR A 20 1.64 15.47 7.35
N GLU A 21 1.75 14.86 6.16
CA GLU A 21 2.91 14.98 5.28
C GLU A 21 3.12 16.42 4.79
N LEU A 22 2.06 17.10 4.37
CA LEU A 22 2.11 18.49 3.93
C LEU A 22 2.62 19.42 5.04
N TYR A 23 2.06 19.29 6.25
CA TYR A 23 2.48 20.09 7.39
C TYR A 23 3.92 19.80 7.84
N THR A 24 4.30 18.52 7.94
CA THR A 24 5.59 18.14 8.56
C THR A 24 6.76 18.16 7.60
N LYS A 25 6.58 17.73 6.36
CA LYS A 25 7.68 17.56 5.40
C LYS A 25 7.73 18.64 4.35
N ILE A 26 6.57 19.15 3.91
CA ILE A 26 6.51 20.05 2.75
C ILE A 26 6.57 21.50 3.20
N ARG A 27 5.78 21.88 4.22
CA ARG A 27 5.71 23.25 4.77
C ARG A 27 7.08 23.93 4.99
N PRO A 28 8.14 23.26 5.50
CA PRO A 28 9.45 23.90 5.68
C PRO A 28 10.14 24.36 4.39
N TYR A 29 9.73 23.81 3.24
CA TYR A 29 10.26 24.17 1.92
C TYR A 29 9.31 25.08 1.14
N VAL A 30 8.20 25.49 1.75
CA VAL A 30 7.22 26.40 1.14
C VAL A 30 7.66 27.83 1.43
N PRO A 31 7.71 28.72 0.42
CA PRO A 31 8.01 30.13 0.64
C PRO A 31 7.06 30.74 1.68
N ASP A 32 7.56 31.66 2.48
CA ASP A 32 6.82 32.25 3.61
C ASP A 32 5.46 32.83 3.17
N GLU A 33 5.39 33.38 1.95
CA GLU A 33 4.19 33.92 1.30
C GLU A 33 3.03 32.92 1.20
N PHE A 34 3.33 31.62 1.19
CA PHE A 34 2.35 30.54 1.04
C PHE A 34 2.22 29.65 2.27
N GLN A 35 2.99 29.90 3.34
CA GLN A 35 2.95 29.05 4.54
C GLN A 35 1.64 29.17 5.33
N ASP A 36 0.90 30.27 5.13
CA ASP A 36 -0.42 30.53 5.73
C ASP A 36 -1.57 29.89 4.93
N ASP A 37 -1.30 29.23 3.81
CA ASP A 37 -2.32 28.51 3.06
C ASP A 37 -2.94 27.40 3.94
N PRO A 38 -4.29 27.30 3.99
CA PRO A 38 -5.00 26.24 4.71
C PRO A 38 -4.50 24.81 4.43
N ILE A 39 -3.90 24.57 3.26
CA ILE A 39 -3.32 23.26 2.90
C ILE A 39 -2.15 22.84 3.81
N TYR A 40 -1.44 23.81 4.38
CA TYR A 40 -0.31 23.61 5.31
C TYR A 40 -0.70 23.79 6.77
N THR A 41 -1.99 23.85 7.09
CA THR A 41 -2.44 23.98 8.49
C THR A 41 -2.01 22.76 9.30
N ALA A 42 -1.64 22.99 10.57
CA ALA A 42 -1.34 21.92 11.50
C ALA A 42 -2.55 20.97 11.62
N PRO A 43 -2.37 19.65 11.40
CA PRO A 43 -3.44 18.68 11.56
C PRO A 43 -3.84 18.52 13.03
N SER A 44 -5.14 18.35 13.28
CA SER A 44 -5.65 18.10 14.63
C SER A 44 -5.12 16.77 15.19
N GLN A 45 -5.20 16.59 16.52
CA GLN A 45 -4.74 15.37 17.18
C GLN A 45 -5.44 14.12 16.60
N ASP A 46 -6.77 14.19 16.43
CA ASP A 46 -7.55 13.08 15.84
C ASP A 46 -7.06 12.73 14.43
N GLN A 47 -6.78 13.74 13.59
CA GLN A 47 -6.26 13.52 12.24
C GLN A 47 -4.87 12.87 12.26
N GLN A 48 -4.02 13.20 13.23
CA GLN A 48 -2.72 12.57 13.37
C GLN A 48 -2.84 11.11 13.80
N ASP A 49 -3.79 10.80 14.68
CA ASP A 49 -4.00 9.44 15.17
C ASP A 49 -4.66 8.55 14.10
N ASP A 50 -5.61 9.09 13.33
CA ASP A 50 -6.17 8.46 12.14
C ASP A 50 -5.07 8.16 11.10
N ALA A 51 -4.18 9.11 10.84
CA ALA A 51 -3.06 8.93 9.92
C ALA A 51 -2.11 7.81 10.38
N LYS A 52 -1.81 7.72 11.68
CA LYS A 52 -0.98 6.64 12.25
C LYS A 52 -1.69 5.29 12.10
N SER A 53 -2.98 5.22 12.43
CA SER A 53 -3.79 4.01 12.33
C SER A 53 -3.85 3.50 10.88
N ALA A 54 -4.16 4.39 9.92
CA ALA A 54 -4.18 4.06 8.50
C ALA A 54 -2.82 3.57 7.99
N LYS A 55 -1.72 4.21 8.41
CA LYS A 55 -0.36 3.79 8.05
C LYS A 55 -0.03 2.42 8.63
N GLN A 56 -0.46 2.13 9.85
CA GLN A 56 -0.27 0.84 10.50
C GLN A 56 -1.05 -0.27 9.79
N ALA A 57 -2.34 -0.05 9.50
CA ALA A 57 -3.19 -1.00 8.79
C ALA A 57 -2.59 -1.38 7.42
N ARG A 58 -2.07 -0.41 6.67
CA ARG A 58 -1.41 -0.71 5.38
C ARG A 58 -0.11 -1.49 5.54
N ARG A 59 0.66 -1.23 6.60
CA ARG A 59 1.89 -1.98 6.89
C ARG A 59 1.57 -3.43 7.22
N GLU A 60 0.55 -3.67 8.03
CA GLU A 60 0.06 -5.00 8.39
C GLU A 60 -0.46 -5.75 7.16
N HIS A 61 -1.28 -5.10 6.33
CA HIS A 61 -1.75 -5.67 5.08
C HIS A 61 -0.59 -6.08 4.16
N ARG A 62 0.43 -5.23 4.01
CA ARG A 62 1.63 -5.54 3.22
C ARG A 62 2.40 -6.72 3.82
N ALA A 63 2.55 -6.78 5.14
CA ALA A 63 3.22 -7.88 5.81
C ALA A 63 2.47 -9.20 5.62
N ALA A 64 1.14 -9.19 5.75
CA ALA A 64 0.30 -10.35 5.49
C ALA A 64 0.44 -10.85 4.04
N MET A 65 0.43 -9.94 3.06
CA MET A 65 0.65 -10.29 1.65
C MET A 65 2.04 -10.87 1.41
N ALA A 66 3.09 -10.31 2.03
CA ALA A 66 4.44 -10.85 1.92
C ALA A 66 4.54 -12.26 2.52
N ASN A 67 3.91 -12.50 3.67
CA ASN A 67 3.87 -13.82 4.30
C ASN A 67 3.13 -14.84 3.43
N ALA A 68 1.97 -14.46 2.87
CA ALA A 68 1.21 -15.32 1.97
C ALA A 68 2.00 -15.64 0.68
N ALA A 69 2.71 -14.65 0.12
CA ALA A 69 3.57 -14.86 -1.04
C ALA A 69 4.71 -15.83 -0.73
N LYS A 70 5.37 -15.69 0.43
CA LYS A 70 6.43 -16.59 0.88
C LYS A 70 5.92 -18.03 1.09
N GLU A 71 4.77 -18.18 1.73
CA GLU A 71 4.16 -19.50 1.93
C GLU A 71 3.80 -20.17 0.60
N ASN A 72 3.30 -19.39 -0.37
CA ASN A 72 3.03 -19.89 -1.72
C ASN A 72 4.32 -20.32 -2.44
N SER A 73 5.41 -19.55 -2.35
CA SER A 73 6.71 -19.97 -2.92
C SER A 73 7.25 -21.23 -2.26
N ASP A 74 7.15 -21.37 -0.93
CA ASP A 74 7.61 -22.56 -0.20
C ASP A 74 6.80 -23.81 -0.55
N ARG A 75 5.49 -23.66 -0.83
CA ARG A 75 4.66 -24.74 -1.36
C ARG A 75 5.09 -25.13 -2.77
N ARG A 76 5.36 -24.16 -3.65
CA ARG A 76 5.82 -24.43 -5.03
C ARG A 76 7.17 -25.14 -5.05
N GLY A 77 8.15 -24.66 -4.29
CA GLY A 77 9.48 -25.27 -4.20
C GLY A 77 9.45 -26.72 -3.68
N ARG A 78 8.53 -27.04 -2.76
CA ARG A 78 8.31 -28.41 -2.30
C ARG A 78 7.68 -29.32 -3.37
N ASN A 79 6.79 -28.78 -4.21
CA ASN A 79 6.14 -29.57 -5.27
C ASN A 79 7.11 -29.86 -6.45
N GLU A 80 8.00 -28.92 -6.79
CA GLU A 80 9.05 -29.14 -7.81
C GLU A 80 10.12 -30.17 -7.38
N GLY A 81 10.43 -30.25 -6.08
CA GLY A 81 11.28 -31.31 -5.53
C GLY A 81 10.65 -32.71 -5.58
N SER A 82 9.32 -32.79 -5.52
CA SER A 82 8.56 -34.06 -5.61
C SER A 82 8.47 -34.58 -7.04
N THR A 83 8.22 -33.70 -8.02
CA THR A 83 8.10 -34.08 -9.44
C THR A 83 9.46 -34.44 -10.07
N SER A 84 10.56 -33.83 -9.63
CA SER A 84 11.92 -34.17 -10.08
C SER A 84 12.47 -35.47 -9.49
N ALA A 85 11.98 -35.93 -8.34
CA ALA A 85 12.31 -37.24 -7.77
C ALA A 85 11.53 -38.39 -8.45
N ALA A 86 10.29 -38.14 -8.91
CA ALA A 86 9.43 -39.14 -9.53
C ALA A 86 9.89 -39.58 -10.94
N THR A 87 10.65 -38.75 -11.67
CA THR A 87 11.10 -39.06 -13.05
C THR A 87 12.44 -39.80 -13.12
N LYS A 88 13.14 -40.03 -12.00
CA LYS A 88 14.49 -40.62 -12.00
C LYS A 88 14.56 -42.15 -11.91
N LYS A 89 13.42 -42.86 -11.92
CA LYS A 89 13.40 -44.33 -11.88
C LYS A 89 13.04 -44.93 -13.24
N ARG A 90 14.08 -45.50 -13.88
CA ARG A 90 14.15 -46.75 -14.68
C ARG A 90 14.87 -46.56 -16.02
N LYS A 91 16.20 -46.68 -16.00
CA LYS A 91 16.98 -47.14 -17.16
C LYS A 91 17.08 -48.67 -17.05
N THR A 92 16.29 -49.39 -17.84
CA THR A 92 16.49 -50.83 -18.06
C THR A 92 17.56 -50.98 -19.14
N ASN A 93 18.68 -51.60 -18.79
CA ASN A 93 19.69 -52.01 -19.76
C ASN A 93 19.09 -53.12 -20.64
N SER A 94 19.20 -52.97 -21.96
CA SER A 94 18.89 -53.99 -22.97
C SER A 94 20.04 -54.96 -23.13
#